data_AF-C2E2N6-F1
#
_entry.id   AF-C2E2N6-F1
#
_cell.length_a   1.000
_cell.length_b   1.000
_cell.length_c   1.000
_cell.angle_alpha   90.00
_cell.angle_beta   90.00
_cell.angle_gamma   90.00
#
_symmetry.space_group_name_H-M   'P 1'
#
loop_
_entity.id
_entity.type
_entity.pdbx_description
1 polymer ?
#
loop_
_entity_poly.entity_id
_entity_poly.type
_entity_poly.pdbx_seq_one_letter_code
_entity_poly.pdbx_strand_id
1 'polypeptide(L)' 'AWFRKQDRDKNILAGRQILDDELEHLGISLKEAEKHLLPRYNFNDVDELLAAIGGGDIRLNQMVNFLQSQFNKPSAEEQD' A
#
# COMPACT_ATOMS: atom_id res chain seq x y z
N ALA A 1 7.40 5.30 -27.74
CA ALA A 1 7.83 5.93 -26.48
C ALA A 1 8.07 4.85 -25.43
N TRP A 2 9.31 4.42 -25.24
CA TRP A 2 9.65 3.28 -24.37
C TRP A 2 9.86 3.66 -22.90
N PHE A 3 10.02 4.95 -22.59
CA PHE A 3 10.22 5.46 -21.23
C PHE A 3 8.99 5.27 -20.31
N ARG A 4 7.78 5.55 -20.81
CA ARG A 4 6.54 5.45 -19.99
C ARG A 4 6.23 4.05 -19.45
N LYS A 5 6.68 2.99 -20.13
CA LYS A 5 6.49 1.61 -19.66
C LYS A 5 7.50 1.22 -18.58
N GLN A 6 8.73 1.73 -18.66
CA GLN A 6 9.79 1.41 -17.72
C GLN A 6 9.54 2.07 -16.35
N ASP A 7 8.99 3.29 -16.35
CA ASP A 7 8.60 3.97 -15.10
C ASP A 7 7.50 3.20 -14.36
N ARG A 8 6.51 2.67 -15.09
CA ARG A 8 5.43 1.89 -14.47
C ARG A 8 5.97 0.62 -13.80
N ASP A 9 6.87 -0.11 -14.46
CA ASP A 9 7.46 -1.33 -13.93
C ASP A 9 8.31 -1.05 -12.68
N LYS A 10 9.11 0.03 -12.71
CA LYS A 10 9.86 0.52 -11.55
C LYS A 10 8.96 0.95 -10.41
N ASN A 11 7.84 1.61 -10.70
CA ASN A 11 6.89 2.04 -9.69
C ASN A 11 6.20 0.83 -9.04
N ILE A 12 5.85 -0.20 -9.80
CA ILE A 12 5.30 -1.45 -9.24
C ILE A 12 6.31 -2.11 -8.31
N LEU A 13 7.56 -2.25 -8.75
CA LEU A 13 8.64 -2.81 -7.93
C LEU A 13 8.90 -2.00 -6.66
N ALA A 14 8.98 -0.67 -6.78
CA ALA A 14 9.17 0.23 -5.66
C ALA A 14 7.99 0.16 -4.68
N GLY A 15 6.75 0.21 -5.17
CA GLY A 15 5.56 0.08 -4.35
C GLY A 15 5.49 -1.26 -3.64
N ARG A 16 5.96 -2.33 -4.29
CA ARG A 16 6.02 -3.67 -3.67
C ARG A 16 7.01 -3.68 -2.53
N GLN A 17 8.21 -3.15 -2.75
CA GLN A 17 9.25 -3.12 -1.73
C GLN A 17 8.85 -2.23 -0.53
N ILE A 18 8.24 -1.07 -0.80
CA ILE A 18 7.74 -0.16 0.23
C ILE A 18 6.62 -0.82 1.04
N LEU A 19 5.68 -1.47 0.36
CA LEU A 19 4.59 -2.17 1.03
C LEU A 19 5.13 -3.37 1.84
N ASP A 20 6.02 -4.16 1.28
CA ASP A 20 6.63 -5.32 1.95
C ASP A 20 7.39 -4.90 3.23
N ASP A 21 8.18 -3.83 3.16
CA ASP A 21 8.95 -3.28 4.30
C ASP A 21 8.02 -2.83 5.45
N GLU A 22 6.96 -2.07 5.15
CA GLU A 22 5.98 -1.65 6.16
C GLU A 22 5.23 -2.83 6.77
N LEU A 23 4.97 -3.88 5.98
CA LEU A 23 4.29 -5.06 6.48
C LEU A 23 5.17 -5.95 7.34
N GLU A 24 6.46 -6.10 6.98
CA GLU A 24 7.43 -6.72 7.86
C GLU A 24 7.51 -5.98 9.19
N HIS A 25 7.48 -4.64 9.17
CA HIS A 25 7.52 -3.81 10.37
C HIS A 25 6.27 -3.99 11.26
N LEU A 26 5.11 -4.20 10.64
CA LEU A 26 3.84 -4.45 11.33
C LEU A 26 3.60 -5.93 11.66
N GLY A 27 4.44 -6.86 11.18
CA GLY A 27 4.26 -8.30 11.32
C GLY A 27 3.09 -8.87 10.50
N ILE A 28 2.74 -8.21 9.40
CA ILE A 28 1.61 -8.55 8.52
C ILE A 28 2.14 -9.23 7.26
N SER A 29 1.36 -10.13 6.66
CA SER A 29 1.70 -10.71 5.36
C SER A 29 1.30 -9.80 4.20
N LEU A 30 2.17 -9.69 3.17
CA LEU A 30 1.90 -8.98 1.90
C LEU A 30 0.48 -9.25 1.36
N LYS A 31 0.10 -10.54 1.34
CA LYS A 31 -1.22 -11.02 0.85
C LYS A 31 -2.43 -10.49 1.62
N GLU A 32 -2.29 -10.22 2.91
CA GLU A 32 -3.40 -9.68 3.71
C GLU A 32 -3.51 -8.18 3.46
N ALA A 33 -2.39 -7.47 3.49
CA ALA A 33 -2.38 -6.03 3.25
C ALA A 33 -2.87 -5.65 1.85
N GLU A 34 -2.42 -6.34 0.81
CA GLU A 34 -2.92 -6.11 -0.56
C GLU A 34 -4.44 -6.35 -0.63
N LYS A 35 -4.97 -7.38 0.05
CA LYS A 35 -6.42 -7.64 0.14
C LYS A 35 -7.21 -6.57 0.87
N HIS A 36 -6.62 -5.90 1.86
CA HIS A 36 -7.28 -4.79 2.57
C HIS A 36 -7.16 -3.47 1.80
N LEU A 37 -6.06 -3.26 1.07
CA LEU A 37 -5.80 -2.04 0.32
C LEU A 37 -6.57 -1.98 -1.01
N LEU A 38 -6.71 -3.10 -1.72
CA LEU A 38 -7.47 -3.19 -2.98
C LEU A 38 -8.91 -2.64 -2.88
N PRO A 39 -9.78 -3.13 -1.98
CA PRO A 39 -11.14 -2.62 -1.85
C PRO A 39 -11.20 -1.21 -1.27
N ARG A 40 -10.20 -0.79 -0.47
CA ARG A 40 -10.15 0.54 0.13
C ARG A 40 -9.91 1.64 -0.90
N TYR A 41 -9.00 1.38 -1.84
CA TYR A 41 -8.67 2.31 -2.91
C TYR A 41 -9.46 2.06 -4.20
N ASN A 42 -10.36 1.07 -4.18
CA ASN A 42 -11.16 0.67 -5.33
C ASN A 42 -10.28 0.27 -6.54
N PHE A 43 -9.12 -0.33 -6.26
CA PHE A 43 -8.24 -0.91 -7.29
C PHE A 43 -8.68 -2.34 -7.61
N ASN A 44 -8.59 -2.69 -8.89
CA ASN A 44 -8.88 -4.04 -9.37
C ASN A 44 -7.62 -4.91 -9.37
N ASP A 45 -6.45 -4.29 -9.51
CA ASP A 45 -5.16 -4.97 -9.65
C ASP A 45 -4.17 -4.50 -8.59
N VAL A 46 -3.42 -5.45 -8.03
CA VAL A 46 -2.34 -5.16 -7.09
C VAL A 46 -1.26 -4.34 -7.78
N ASP A 47 -1.00 -4.58 -9.06
CA ASP A 47 -0.02 -3.80 -9.83
C ASP A 47 -0.42 -2.32 -9.94
N GLU A 48 -1.71 -1.97 -9.99
CA GLU A 48 -2.14 -0.57 -10.00
C GLU A 48 -1.93 0.09 -8.64
N LEU A 49 -2.24 -0.63 -7.56
CA LEU A 49 -1.94 -0.20 -6.19
C LEU A 49 -0.45 0.02 -6.01
N LEU A 50 0.39 -0.95 -6.40
CA LEU A 50 1.84 -0.90 -6.26
C LEU A 50 2.43 0.22 -7.13
N ALA A 51 1.96 0.38 -8.38
CA ALA A 51 2.37 1.49 -9.23
C ALA A 51 2.02 2.85 -8.61
N ALA A 52 0.86 2.98 -7.96
CA ALA A 52 0.44 4.19 -7.29
C ALA A 52 1.25 4.47 -6.01
N ILE A 53 1.65 3.42 -5.27
CA ILE A 53 2.54 3.56 -4.10
C ILE A 53 3.94 4.00 -4.56
N GLY A 54 4.55 3.28 -5.50
CA GLY A 54 5.91 3.60 -5.97
C GLY A 54 5.97 4.88 -6.79
N GLY A 55 4.85 5.29 -7.40
CA GLY A 55 4.70 6.57 -8.08
C GLY A 55 4.47 7.76 -7.14
N GLY A 56 4.14 7.51 -5.87
CA GLY A 56 3.83 8.55 -4.88
C GLY A 56 2.40 9.09 -4.94
N ASP A 57 1.52 8.48 -5.74
CA ASP A 57 0.07 8.76 -5.73
C ASP A 57 -0.57 8.35 -4.40
N ILE A 58 -0.08 7.27 -3.77
CA ILE A 58 -0.52 6.84 -2.44
C ILE A 58 0.43 7.39 -1.38
N ARG A 59 -0.14 8.14 -0.43
CA ARG A 59 0.61 8.60 0.74
C ARG A 59 0.82 7.45 1.71
N LEU A 60 2.09 7.06 1.85
CA LEU A 60 2.54 6.05 2.81
C LEU A 60 1.94 6.24 4.19
N ASN A 61 1.98 7.45 4.75
CA ASN A 61 1.45 7.71 6.09
C ASN A 61 -0.05 7.33 6.25
N GLN A 62 -0.87 7.49 5.21
CA GLN A 62 -2.27 7.05 5.24
C GLN A 62 -2.40 5.52 5.17
N MET A 63 -1.58 4.90 4.33
CA MET A 63 -1.52 3.44 4.20
C MET A 63 -1.09 2.79 5.51
N VAL A 64 -0.04 3.32 6.14
CA VAL A 64 0.49 2.85 7.42
C VAL A 64 -0.55 3.04 8.53
N ASN A 65 -1.18 4.21 8.63
CA ASN A 65 -2.28 4.41 9.60
C ASN A 65 -3.43 3.43 9.37
N PHE A 66 -3.78 3.13 8.12
CA PHE A 66 -4.85 2.20 7.79
C PHE A 66 -4.49 0.75 8.14
N LEU A 67 -3.28 0.30 7.79
CA LEU A 67 -2.78 -1.02 8.15
C LEU A 67 -2.65 -1.14 9.68
N GLN A 68 -2.09 -0.14 10.35
CA GLN A 68 -2.09 -0.09 11.81
C GLN A 68 -3.52 -0.15 12.38
N SER A 69 -4.49 0.58 11.84
CA SER A 69 -5.87 0.53 12.33
C SER A 69 -6.55 -0.82 12.10
N GLN A 70 -6.25 -1.50 10.99
CA GLN A 70 -6.80 -2.83 10.68
C GLN A 70 -6.21 -3.92 11.56
N PHE A 71 -4.89 -3.89 11.82
CA PHE A 71 -4.17 -4.97 12.49
C PHE A 71 -3.87 -4.71 13.97
N ASN A 72 -3.62 -3.45 14.33
CA ASN A 72 -3.35 -3.00 15.70
C ASN A 72 -4.57 -2.26 16.24
N LYS A 73 -5.59 -2.98 16.71
CA LYS A 73 -6.61 -2.38 17.60
C LYS A 73 -5.97 -2.20 18.99
N PRO A 74 -5.77 -0.94 19.41
CA PRO A 74 -6.65 -0.44 20.45
C PRO A 74 -7.26 0.91 20.05
N SER A 75 -8.57 1.03 20.23
CA SER A 75 -9.34 2.27 20.31
C SER A 75 -9.18 3.29 19.17
N ALA A 76 -9.99 3.14 18.11
CA ALA A 76 -10.57 4.30 17.45
C ALA A 76 -11.78 4.79 18.29
N GLU A 77 -11.52 5.14 19.55
CA GLU A 77 -12.30 6.09 20.34
C GLU A 77 -11.39 7.31 20.47
N GLU A 78 -11.35 8.17 19.45
CA GLU A 78 -10.88 9.57 19.52
C GLU A 78 -10.90 10.15 18.09
N GLN A 79 -12.11 10.37 17.58
CA GLN A 79 -12.37 11.52 16.73
C GLN A 79 -13.53 12.26 17.39
N ASP A 80 -13.15 13.22 18.24
CA ASP A 80 -13.95 14.40 18.60
C ASP A 80 -14.28 15.20 17.33
#